data_AF-A0A2V1BP43-F1
#
_entry.id   AF-A0A2V1BP43-F1
#
_cell.length_a   1.000
_cell.length_b   1.000
_cell.length_c   1.000
_cell.angle_alpha   90.00
_cell.angle_beta   90.00
_cell.angle_gamma   90.00
#
_symmetry.space_group_name_H-M   'P 1'
#
loop_
_entity.id
_entity.type
_entity.pdbx_description
1 polymer ?
#
loop_
_entity_poly.entity_id
_entity_poly.type
_entity_poly.pdbx_seq_one_letter_code
_entity_poly.pdbx_strand_id
1 'polypeptide(L)'
;MGQENSQIDPNTPPQTLSSRSLSGVAEYIKDGRPKRIVVMTGAGISTSAGIPDFRSPDTGLYSNLARLDLPHPEAVFDILFFREKPEPFYVLAKELYPGKFYPTIAHSFIALLDEKFMLHMLFTQNIDCLERKAGVPGEKIVEAHGSFATQRCIDCKTEYPDDLMKEAVESGDVPHCMVPECNGLVKPDIVFFGEQLPKAFFDNRDAPQAADLVIVLGTSLSVQPFAHLPSLAREGVPRILINKEEVGDLGSRTDDVMILGDCDEGVRKLADALGWRDELEELWYETTGKHKEKAAAEVEEKKKAMTKDELLEAEVAKLTAEVDSTLKLTKDHEEWVNKGLGKSPGLKERPPTPAAPKNHSITTEKVENEKPAQEPKVDTNTILDLTLPQNKPDSESPKSHI
;
A
#
# COMPACT_ATOMS: atom_id res chain seq x y z
N MET A 1 -11.94 3.83 -21.54
CA MET A 1 -12.74 2.60 -21.36
C MET A 1 -12.56 2.18 -19.92
N GLY A 2 -13.64 2.13 -19.13
CA GLY A 2 -13.58 1.85 -17.68
C GLY A 2 -14.94 1.97 -16.97
N GLN A 3 -16.04 1.86 -17.72
CA GLN A 3 -17.40 2.17 -17.24
C GLN A 3 -18.30 0.94 -17.04
N GLU A 4 -17.77 -0.28 -17.17
CA GLU A 4 -18.61 -1.49 -17.19
C GLU A 4 -19.24 -1.85 -15.82
N ASN A 5 -18.85 -1.19 -14.72
CA ASN A 5 -19.30 -1.54 -13.36
C ASN A 5 -20.19 -0.50 -12.65
N SER A 6 -20.65 0.57 -13.33
CA SER A 6 -21.56 1.55 -12.71
C SER A 6 -22.90 0.90 -12.33
N GLN A 7 -23.34 1.03 -11.07
CA GLN A 7 -24.63 0.53 -10.59
C GLN A 7 -25.85 1.31 -11.12
N ILE A 8 -25.59 2.41 -11.83
CA ILE A 8 -26.60 3.31 -12.40
C ILE A 8 -26.80 2.99 -13.87
N ASP A 9 -28.07 3.00 -14.31
CA ASP A 9 -28.44 2.91 -15.73
C ASP A 9 -27.60 3.90 -16.56
N PRO A 10 -26.87 3.44 -17.60
CA PRO A 10 -26.06 4.28 -18.47
C PRO A 10 -26.82 5.47 -19.10
N ASN A 11 -28.15 5.38 -19.21
CA ASN A 11 -28.99 6.43 -19.76
C ASN A 11 -29.39 7.51 -18.73
N THR A 12 -29.10 7.31 -17.44
CA THR A 12 -29.38 8.31 -16.41
C THR A 12 -28.35 9.43 -16.51
N PRO A 13 -28.75 10.68 -16.84
CA PRO A 13 -27.81 11.77 -17.00
C PRO A 13 -27.18 12.19 -15.66
N PRO A 14 -25.95 12.74 -15.66
CA PRO A 14 -25.38 13.40 -14.49
C PRO A 14 -26.20 14.65 -14.12
N GLN A 15 -26.18 15.04 -12.85
CA GLN A 15 -26.86 16.26 -12.37
C GLN A 15 -25.98 17.50 -12.55
N THR A 16 -24.68 17.35 -12.35
CA THR A 16 -23.72 18.47 -12.26
C THR A 16 -22.68 18.42 -13.37
N LEU A 17 -22.15 17.23 -13.67
CA LEU A 17 -21.18 17.05 -14.76
C LEU A 17 -21.87 17.13 -16.13
N SER A 18 -21.15 17.62 -17.14
CA SER A 18 -21.61 17.58 -18.54
C SER A 18 -21.74 16.15 -19.06
N SER A 19 -20.90 15.24 -18.56
CA SER A 19 -20.93 13.80 -18.83
C SER A 19 -20.27 13.05 -17.67
N ARG A 20 -20.66 11.78 -17.46
CA ARG A 20 -20.05 10.89 -16.46
C ARG A 20 -18.71 10.34 -16.96
N SER A 21 -17.78 11.23 -17.30
CA SER A 21 -16.50 10.89 -17.91
C SER A 21 -15.38 11.75 -17.34
N LEU A 22 -14.14 11.30 -17.57
CA LEU A 22 -12.94 12.07 -17.23
C LEU A 22 -12.96 13.45 -17.89
N SER A 23 -13.43 13.54 -19.14
CA SER A 23 -13.57 14.83 -19.85
C SER A 23 -14.61 15.74 -19.17
N GLY A 24 -15.74 15.20 -18.73
CA GLY A 24 -16.77 15.96 -18.03
C GLY A 24 -16.30 16.50 -16.68
N VAL A 25 -15.49 15.72 -15.97
CA VAL A 25 -14.78 16.18 -14.76
C VAL A 25 -13.81 17.31 -15.09
N ALA A 26 -12.98 17.14 -16.12
CA ALA A 26 -11.99 18.14 -16.50
C ALA A 26 -12.65 19.46 -16.93
N GLU A 27 -13.77 19.40 -17.66
CA GLU A 27 -14.61 20.56 -17.99
C GLU A 27 -15.15 21.23 -16.73
N TYR A 28 -15.69 20.46 -15.78
CA TYR A 28 -16.19 20.99 -14.51
C TYR A 28 -15.11 21.74 -13.71
N ILE A 29 -13.88 21.23 -13.68
CA ILE A 29 -12.73 21.88 -13.04
C ILE A 29 -12.31 23.14 -13.82
N LYS A 30 -12.18 23.06 -15.15
CA LYS A 30 -11.77 24.19 -16.02
C LYS A 30 -12.76 25.34 -16.03
N ASP A 31 -14.06 25.05 -15.85
CA ASP A 31 -15.10 26.07 -15.65
C ASP A 31 -14.89 26.91 -14.38
N GLY A 32 -13.96 26.50 -13.49
CA GLY A 32 -13.67 27.19 -12.23
C GLY A 32 -14.74 27.00 -11.16
N ARG A 33 -15.64 26.03 -11.33
CA ARG A 33 -16.71 25.71 -10.38
C ARG A 33 -16.17 25.13 -9.07
N PRO A 34 -15.29 24.11 -9.07
CA PRO A 34 -14.77 23.60 -7.81
C PRO A 34 -13.65 24.50 -7.29
N LYS A 35 -13.87 25.08 -6.10
CA LYS A 35 -12.84 25.81 -5.34
C LYS A 35 -12.50 25.11 -4.03
N ARG A 36 -13.32 24.15 -3.62
CA ARG A 36 -13.13 23.35 -2.42
C ARG A 36 -13.07 21.88 -2.79
N ILE A 37 -11.91 21.45 -3.27
CA ILE A 37 -11.64 20.05 -3.57
C ILE A 37 -11.17 19.37 -2.28
N VAL A 38 -11.88 18.32 -1.89
CA VAL A 38 -11.45 17.43 -0.79
C VAL A 38 -10.84 16.18 -1.40
N VAL A 39 -9.62 15.85 -1.00
CA VAL A 39 -8.90 14.68 -1.48
C VAL A 39 -8.79 13.66 -0.36
N MET A 40 -8.95 12.37 -0.69
CA MET A 40 -8.83 11.25 0.22
C MET A 40 -7.88 10.22 -0.36
N THR A 41 -6.82 9.87 0.36
CA THR A 41 -5.75 9.00 -0.13
C THR A 41 -5.54 7.79 0.78
N GLY A 42 -4.95 6.74 0.21
CA GLY A 42 -4.43 5.59 0.92
C GLY A 42 -3.16 5.04 0.27
N ALA A 43 -2.75 3.84 0.69
CA ALA A 43 -1.42 3.32 0.36
C ALA A 43 -1.16 3.16 -1.15
N GLY A 44 -2.21 3.03 -1.96
CA GLY A 44 -2.12 2.88 -3.41
C GLY A 44 -1.47 4.08 -4.12
N ILE A 45 -1.48 5.28 -3.52
CA ILE A 45 -0.77 6.43 -4.12
C ILE A 45 0.75 6.38 -3.90
N SER A 46 1.22 5.55 -2.96
CA SER A 46 2.63 5.43 -2.57
C SER A 46 3.31 4.18 -3.13
N THR A 47 2.57 3.27 -3.77
CA THR A 47 3.15 2.02 -4.29
C THR A 47 4.23 2.24 -5.34
N SER A 48 4.10 3.26 -6.20
CA SER A 48 5.11 3.61 -7.22
C SER A 48 6.35 4.29 -6.62
N ALA A 49 6.28 4.77 -5.37
CA ALA A 49 7.45 5.24 -4.63
C ALA A 49 8.32 4.08 -4.11
N GLY A 50 7.87 2.83 -4.23
CA GLY A 50 8.53 1.66 -3.66
C GLY A 50 8.15 1.38 -2.21
N ILE A 51 7.15 2.08 -1.67
CA ILE A 51 6.54 1.75 -0.38
C ILE A 51 5.53 0.64 -0.63
N PRO A 52 5.73 -0.57 -0.09
CA PRO A 52 4.73 -1.63 -0.23
C PRO A 52 3.44 -1.16 0.44
N ASP A 53 2.29 -1.45 -0.19
CA ASP A 53 1.04 -1.29 0.52
C ASP A 53 0.93 -2.33 1.65
N PHE A 54 -0.13 -2.27 2.44
CA PHE A 54 -0.26 -3.23 3.53
C PHE A 54 -0.68 -4.62 3.04
N ARG A 55 -1.54 -4.70 2.01
CA ARG A 55 -2.42 -5.86 1.75
C ARG A 55 -2.17 -6.59 0.43
N SER A 56 -1.38 -6.05 -0.48
CA SER A 56 -1.13 -6.68 -1.78
C SER A 56 -0.48 -8.05 -1.59
N PRO A 57 -0.96 -9.08 -2.29
CA PRO A 57 -0.30 -10.38 -2.31
C PRO A 57 1.19 -10.24 -2.71
N ASP A 58 2.05 -11.02 -2.05
CA ASP A 58 3.51 -11.15 -2.29
C ASP A 58 4.38 -9.91 -2.09
N THR A 59 3.83 -8.70 -2.25
CA THR A 59 4.56 -7.42 -2.19
C THR A 59 4.15 -6.56 -1.01
N GLY A 60 2.98 -6.79 -0.43
CA GLY A 60 2.49 -6.03 0.72
C GLY A 60 3.29 -6.29 1.99
N LEU A 61 3.32 -5.31 2.88
CA LEU A 61 4.05 -5.34 4.15
C LEU A 61 3.71 -6.61 4.95
N TYR A 62 2.43 -7.00 5.01
CA TYR A 62 1.96 -8.17 5.74
C TYR A 62 2.53 -9.50 5.26
N SER A 63 2.80 -9.64 3.95
CA SER A 63 3.42 -10.84 3.38
C SER A 63 4.87 -11.00 3.85
N ASN A 64 5.57 -9.88 4.09
CA ASN A 64 6.97 -9.84 4.53
C ASN A 64 7.14 -9.93 6.06
N LEU A 65 6.03 -9.89 6.81
CA LEU A 65 6.02 -9.93 8.28
C LEU A 65 5.97 -11.34 8.86
N ALA A 66 5.88 -12.38 8.03
CA ALA A 66 5.85 -13.79 8.45
C ALA A 66 7.04 -14.19 9.35
N ARG A 67 8.17 -13.48 9.24
CA ARG A 67 9.39 -13.68 10.06
C ARG A 67 9.29 -13.21 11.51
N LEU A 68 8.28 -12.40 11.86
CA LEU A 68 8.19 -11.76 13.18
C LEU A 68 7.37 -12.55 14.21
N ASP A 69 7.00 -13.80 13.91
CA ASP A 69 6.21 -14.68 14.78
C ASP A 69 4.96 -13.98 15.34
N LEU A 70 4.22 -13.35 14.43
CA LEU A 70 2.99 -12.63 14.74
C LEU A 70 1.78 -13.57 14.66
N PRO A 71 0.77 -13.40 15.53
CA PRO A 71 -0.45 -14.21 15.45
C PRO A 71 -1.24 -13.98 14.15
N HIS A 72 -1.15 -12.77 13.60
CA HIS A 72 -1.59 -12.36 12.27
C HIS A 72 -0.86 -11.06 11.91
N PRO A 73 -0.72 -10.71 10.62
CA PRO A 73 0.15 -9.61 10.19
C PRO A 73 -0.24 -8.23 10.75
N GLU A 74 -1.52 -7.98 10.98
CA GLU A 74 -2.03 -6.72 11.54
C GLU A 74 -1.65 -6.50 13.01
N ALA A 75 -1.26 -7.57 13.73
CA ALA A 75 -0.95 -7.49 15.16
C ALA A 75 0.22 -6.55 15.48
N VAL A 76 1.16 -6.35 14.55
CA VAL A 76 2.27 -5.40 14.73
C VAL A 76 1.80 -3.94 14.89
N PHE A 77 0.59 -3.64 14.39
CA PHE A 77 -0.06 -2.34 14.53
C PHE A 77 -1.26 -2.41 15.50
N ASP A 78 -1.36 -3.42 16.37
CA ASP A 78 -2.38 -3.49 17.43
C ASP A 78 -1.82 -2.95 18.75
N ILE A 79 -2.56 -2.05 19.41
CA ILE A 79 -2.06 -1.37 20.62
C ILE A 79 -1.93 -2.30 21.82
N LEU A 80 -2.76 -3.34 21.92
CA LEU A 80 -2.68 -4.33 22.99
C LEU A 80 -1.50 -5.26 22.76
N PHE A 81 -1.29 -5.69 21.51
CA PHE A 81 -0.11 -6.46 21.15
C PHE A 81 1.17 -5.67 21.39
N PHE A 82 1.21 -4.39 21.00
CA PHE A 82 2.36 -3.52 21.24
C PHE A 82 2.69 -3.36 22.73
N ARG A 83 1.69 -3.32 23.61
CA ARG A 83 1.90 -3.29 25.06
C ARG A 83 2.52 -4.57 25.61
N GLU A 84 2.22 -5.71 25.00
CA GLU A 84 2.71 -7.02 25.41
C GLU A 84 4.10 -7.33 24.82
N LYS A 85 4.28 -7.03 23.53
CA LYS A 85 5.47 -7.37 22.73
C LYS A 85 5.78 -6.25 21.72
N PRO A 86 6.44 -5.16 22.15
CA PRO A 86 6.73 -3.99 21.29
C PRO A 86 7.87 -4.21 20.29
N GLU A 87 8.75 -5.18 20.50
CA GLU A 87 9.98 -5.39 19.73
C GLU A 87 9.73 -5.61 18.22
N PRO A 88 8.71 -6.40 17.78
CA PRO A 88 8.39 -6.57 16.37
C PRO A 88 8.11 -5.24 15.64
N PHE A 89 7.45 -4.30 16.31
CA PHE A 89 7.20 -2.98 15.73
C PHE A 89 8.51 -2.21 15.54
N TYR A 90 9.44 -2.26 16.48
CA TYR A 90 10.71 -1.54 16.36
C TYR A 90 11.65 -2.13 15.31
N VAL A 91 11.62 -3.46 15.13
CA VAL A 91 12.29 -4.11 13.99
C VAL A 91 11.73 -3.59 12.66
N LEU A 92 10.41 -3.43 12.58
CA LEU A 92 9.72 -2.93 11.40
C LEU A 92 9.92 -1.41 11.19
N ALA A 93 9.91 -0.62 12.26
CA ALA A 93 10.04 0.84 12.23
C ALA A 93 11.36 1.26 11.57
N LYS A 94 12.43 0.49 11.76
CA LYS A 94 13.73 0.71 11.11
C LYS A 94 13.66 0.61 9.58
N GLU A 95 12.77 -0.23 9.06
CA GLU A 95 12.56 -0.40 7.62
C GLU A 95 11.64 0.69 7.06
N LEU A 96 10.65 1.11 7.84
CA LEU A 96 9.65 2.11 7.47
C LEU A 96 10.08 3.57 7.71
N TYR A 97 11.18 3.79 8.44
CA TYR A 97 11.57 5.14 8.87
C TYR A 97 11.70 6.11 7.67
N PRO A 98 11.12 7.32 7.76
CA PRO A 98 11.09 8.26 6.64
C PRO A 98 12.50 8.63 6.13
N GLY A 99 12.64 8.77 4.81
CA GLY A 99 13.88 9.32 4.19
C GLY A 99 14.35 8.63 2.92
N LYS A 100 13.88 7.41 2.66
CA LYS A 100 14.27 6.63 1.46
C LYS A 100 13.36 6.83 0.26
N PHE A 101 12.13 7.27 0.51
CA PHE A 101 11.07 7.37 -0.49
C PHE A 101 10.77 8.82 -0.85
N TYR A 102 10.34 9.00 -2.09
CA TYR A 102 10.03 10.29 -2.70
C TYR A 102 8.57 10.33 -3.15
N PRO A 103 7.93 11.50 -3.17
CA PRO A 103 6.56 11.66 -3.64
C PRO A 103 6.32 11.07 -5.04
N THR A 104 5.09 10.64 -5.30
CA THR A 104 4.67 10.14 -6.61
C THR A 104 4.00 11.24 -7.43
N ILE A 105 3.54 10.90 -8.64
CA ILE A 105 2.76 11.83 -9.46
C ILE A 105 1.44 12.17 -8.76
N ALA A 106 0.78 11.19 -8.14
CA ALA A 106 -0.44 11.44 -7.38
C ALA A 106 -0.22 12.46 -6.25
N HIS A 107 0.89 12.37 -5.52
CA HIS A 107 1.24 13.34 -4.48
C HIS A 107 1.47 14.75 -5.05
N SER A 108 2.21 14.83 -6.16
CA SER A 108 2.52 16.10 -6.83
C SER A 108 1.27 16.75 -7.40
N PHE A 109 0.30 15.96 -7.87
CA PHE A 109 -0.99 16.48 -8.32
C PHE A 109 -1.78 17.13 -7.17
N ILE A 110 -1.72 16.56 -5.96
CA ILE A 110 -2.38 17.16 -4.78
C ILE A 110 -1.72 18.50 -4.43
N ALA A 111 -0.38 18.58 -4.50
CA ALA A 111 0.34 19.84 -4.33
C ALA A 111 -0.04 20.85 -5.43
N LEU A 112 -0.16 20.42 -6.68
CA LEU A 112 -0.60 21.28 -7.79
C LEU A 112 -2.04 21.81 -7.60
N LEU A 113 -2.95 21.02 -7.02
CA LEU A 113 -4.29 21.49 -6.64
C LEU A 113 -4.22 22.62 -5.60
N ASP A 114 -3.23 22.55 -4.70
CA ASP A 114 -2.99 23.61 -3.72
C ASP A 114 -2.41 24.87 -4.35
N GLU A 115 -1.40 24.75 -5.21
CA GLU A 115 -0.82 25.86 -5.98
C GLU A 115 -1.86 26.58 -6.84
N LYS A 116 -2.87 25.86 -7.31
CA LYS A 116 -4.01 26.40 -8.06
C LYS A 116 -5.15 26.90 -7.17
N PHE A 117 -4.97 26.93 -5.86
CA PHE A 117 -5.94 27.40 -4.86
C PHE A 117 -7.27 26.63 -4.85
N MET A 118 -7.25 25.35 -5.24
CA MET A 118 -8.43 24.49 -5.30
C MET A 118 -8.50 23.47 -4.16
N LEU A 119 -7.36 23.10 -3.56
CA LEU A 119 -7.32 22.16 -2.45
C LEU A 119 -7.90 22.78 -1.17
N HIS A 120 -8.98 22.18 -0.67
CA HIS A 120 -9.60 22.54 0.61
C HIS A 120 -9.01 21.74 1.77
N MET A 121 -8.97 20.41 1.63
CA MET A 121 -8.48 19.50 2.65
C MET A 121 -8.02 18.19 2.00
N LEU A 122 -6.92 17.66 2.47
CA LEU A 122 -6.40 16.34 2.15
C LEU A 122 -6.54 15.45 3.38
N PHE A 123 -7.27 14.35 3.26
CA PHE A 123 -7.29 13.27 4.25
C PHE A 123 -6.42 12.14 3.73
N THR A 124 -5.40 11.74 4.50
CA THR A 124 -4.54 10.61 4.15
C THR A 124 -4.61 9.51 5.21
N GLN A 125 -4.69 8.27 4.76
CA GLN A 125 -4.49 7.08 5.61
C GLN A 125 -3.02 6.70 5.71
N ASN A 126 -2.14 7.31 4.91
CA ASN A 126 -0.73 6.99 4.87
C ASN A 126 0.00 7.65 6.04
N ILE A 127 1.12 7.03 6.40
CA ILE A 127 1.99 7.45 7.51
C ILE A 127 3.38 7.85 7.01
N ASP A 128 3.59 7.82 5.68
CA ASP A 128 4.89 7.97 5.02
C ASP A 128 5.36 9.43 4.87
N CYS A 129 4.48 10.38 5.18
CA CYS A 129 4.68 11.83 5.09
C CYS A 129 5.02 12.34 3.68
N LEU A 130 4.73 11.57 2.61
CA LEU A 130 5.06 11.96 1.25
C LEU A 130 4.24 13.15 0.75
N GLU A 131 3.06 13.39 1.31
CA GLU A 131 2.21 14.54 0.97
C GLU A 131 2.87 15.87 1.41
N ARG A 132 3.47 15.88 2.61
CA ARG A 132 4.26 17.03 3.08
C ARG A 132 5.50 17.24 2.22
N LYS A 133 6.19 16.15 1.87
CA LYS A 133 7.37 16.21 0.98
C LYS A 133 7.01 16.70 -0.42
N ALA A 134 5.79 16.43 -0.89
CA ALA A 134 5.29 16.92 -2.16
C ALA A 134 5.00 18.44 -2.16
N GLY A 135 5.01 19.08 -0.99
CA GLY A 135 4.75 20.52 -0.85
C GLY A 135 3.34 20.86 -0.39
N VAL A 136 2.49 19.89 -0.03
CA VAL A 136 1.15 20.19 0.49
C VAL A 136 1.27 20.87 1.87
N PRO A 137 0.62 22.04 2.09
CA PRO A 137 0.69 22.75 3.36
C PRO A 137 0.13 21.91 4.52
N GLY A 138 0.86 21.88 5.63
CA GLY A 138 0.55 21.00 6.76
C GLY A 138 -0.83 21.23 7.39
N GLU A 139 -1.34 22.46 7.35
CA GLU A 139 -2.67 22.85 7.84
C GLU A 139 -3.82 22.33 6.97
N LYS A 140 -3.53 21.88 5.74
CA LYS A 140 -4.49 21.25 4.83
C LYS A 140 -4.42 19.74 4.84
N ILE A 141 -3.51 19.15 5.63
CA ILE A 141 -3.34 17.69 5.73
C ILE A 141 -3.94 17.19 7.03
N VAL A 142 -4.86 16.25 6.91
CA VAL A 142 -5.35 15.41 8.00
C VAL A 142 -4.74 14.03 7.84
N GLU A 143 -3.69 13.77 8.61
CA GLU A 143 -3.06 12.45 8.75
C GLU A 143 -3.96 11.58 9.63
N ALA A 144 -4.95 10.91 9.02
CA ALA A 144 -6.01 10.21 9.73
C ALA A 144 -5.49 9.04 10.56
N HIS A 145 -4.42 8.38 10.09
CA HIS A 145 -3.72 7.33 10.83
C HIS A 145 -2.42 7.83 11.48
N GLY A 146 -2.30 9.16 11.64
CA GLY A 146 -1.10 9.77 12.20
C GLY A 146 0.11 9.66 11.28
N SER A 147 1.31 9.82 11.82
CA SER A 147 2.54 9.84 11.03
C SER A 147 3.79 9.55 11.86
N PHE A 148 4.92 9.31 11.19
CA PHE A 148 6.25 9.23 11.82
C PHE A 148 6.85 10.61 12.17
N ALA A 149 6.08 11.70 12.03
CA ALA A 149 6.61 13.06 12.21
C ALA A 149 6.88 13.43 13.68
N THR A 150 6.15 12.82 14.63
CA THR A 150 6.32 13.02 16.06
C THR A 150 6.12 11.70 16.80
N GLN A 151 6.49 11.64 18.08
CA GLN A 151 6.34 10.45 18.93
C GLN A 151 5.95 10.82 20.36
N ARG A 152 5.13 9.97 20.98
CA ARG A 152 4.60 10.18 22.33
C ARG A 152 4.54 8.89 23.12
N CYS A 153 4.57 9.03 24.45
CA CYS A 153 4.26 7.92 25.35
C CYS A 153 2.80 7.48 25.16
N ILE A 154 2.55 6.16 25.08
CA ILE A 154 1.21 5.63 24.89
C ILE A 154 0.29 5.84 26.11
N ASP A 155 0.87 6.04 27.30
CA ASP A 155 0.15 6.22 28.56
C ASP A 155 -0.11 7.70 28.89
N CYS A 156 0.95 8.48 29.12
CA CYS A 156 0.82 9.87 29.55
C CYS A 156 0.78 10.89 28.40
N LYS A 157 0.92 10.45 27.14
CA LYS A 157 0.91 11.27 25.91
C LYS A 157 1.99 12.37 25.87
N THR A 158 3.00 12.30 26.76
CA THR A 158 4.14 13.21 26.73
C THR A 158 4.97 12.96 25.47
N GLU A 159 5.36 14.04 24.80
CA GLU A 159 6.25 14.02 23.63
C GLU A 159 7.61 13.44 23.98
N TYR A 160 8.15 12.68 23.04
CA TYR A 160 9.46 12.08 23.14
C TYR A 160 10.40 12.71 22.10
N PRO A 161 11.66 13.03 22.43
CA PRO A 161 12.57 13.70 21.50
C PRO A 161 12.88 12.88 20.24
N ASP A 162 12.97 13.57 19.08
CA ASP A 162 13.24 12.96 17.76
C ASP A 162 14.59 12.24 17.70
N ASP A 163 15.62 12.83 18.29
CA ASP A 163 16.98 12.30 18.33
C ASP A 163 17.05 10.98 19.10
N LEU A 164 16.39 10.92 20.26
CA LEU A 164 16.30 9.70 21.07
C LEU A 164 15.45 8.61 20.40
N MET A 165 14.38 9.00 19.68
CA MET A 165 13.56 8.03 18.94
C MET A 165 14.34 7.42 17.79
N LYS A 166 15.08 8.26 17.05
CA LYS A 166 15.92 7.82 15.96
C LYS A 166 17.00 6.85 16.44
N GLU A 167 17.68 7.17 17.55
CA GLU A 167 18.67 6.29 18.16
C GLU A 167 18.06 4.92 18.52
N ALA A 168 16.91 4.91 19.20
CA ALA A 168 16.21 3.68 19.59
C ALA A 168 15.79 2.84 18.37
N VAL A 169 15.27 3.47 17.30
CA VAL A 169 14.90 2.76 16.06
C VAL A 169 16.13 2.21 15.35
N GLU A 170 17.26 2.93 15.35
CA GLU A 170 18.50 2.49 14.72
C GLU A 170 19.13 1.30 15.46
N SER A 171 19.11 1.32 16.80
CA SER A 171 19.60 0.23 17.66
C SER A 171 18.63 -0.94 17.76
N GLY A 172 17.33 -0.73 17.49
CA GLY A 172 16.27 -1.71 17.70
C GLY A 172 15.80 -1.79 19.15
N ASP A 173 16.11 -0.77 19.95
CA ASP A 173 15.68 -0.67 21.35
C ASP A 173 14.23 -0.18 21.48
N VAL A 174 13.60 -0.53 22.59
CA VAL A 174 12.24 -0.10 22.93
C VAL A 174 12.33 1.16 23.81
N PRO A 175 11.93 2.34 23.31
CA PRO A 175 11.97 3.58 24.06
C PRO A 175 10.88 3.63 25.14
N HIS A 176 11.27 4.14 26.32
CA HIS A 176 10.38 4.35 27.45
C HIS A 176 10.24 5.84 27.76
N CYS A 177 9.09 6.18 28.35
CA CYS A 177 8.75 7.56 28.71
C CYS A 177 9.78 8.16 29.67
N MET A 178 10.23 9.37 29.37
CA MET A 178 11.18 10.10 30.22
C MET A 178 10.55 10.69 31.50
N VAL A 179 9.22 10.61 31.66
CA VAL A 179 8.55 11.05 32.89
C VAL A 179 8.82 10.02 33.98
N PRO A 180 9.49 10.39 35.11
CA PRO A 180 10.00 9.43 36.10
C PRO A 180 8.96 8.45 36.67
N GLU A 181 7.68 8.86 36.73
CA GLU A 181 6.59 8.05 37.31
C GLU A 181 5.77 7.29 36.25
N CYS A 182 5.99 7.54 34.96
CA CYS A 182 5.20 6.91 33.89
C CYS A 182 5.83 5.60 33.43
N ASN A 183 7.11 5.64 33.02
CA ASN A 183 7.84 4.53 32.41
C ASN A 183 7.11 3.80 31.25
N GLY A 184 6.05 4.40 30.70
CA GLY A 184 5.24 3.82 29.64
C GLY A 184 6.00 3.71 28.33
N LEU A 185 5.58 2.79 27.46
CA LEU A 185 6.17 2.64 26.13
C LEU A 185 5.96 3.91 25.30
N VAL A 186 6.95 4.27 24.51
CA VAL A 186 6.84 5.35 23.51
C VAL A 186 6.62 4.69 22.15
N LYS A 187 5.95 5.38 21.23
CA LYS A 187 5.94 5.07 19.79
C LYS A 187 5.76 6.33 18.96
N PRO A 188 6.09 6.31 17.65
CA PRO A 188 5.64 7.32 16.71
C PRO A 188 4.13 7.51 16.77
N ASP A 189 3.65 8.72 16.47
CA ASP A 189 2.24 9.10 16.51
C ASP A 189 1.45 8.54 15.32
N ILE A 190 1.65 7.25 15.04
CA ILE A 190 0.86 6.42 14.14
C ILE A 190 -0.28 5.81 14.93
N VAL A 191 -1.49 5.83 14.39
CA VAL A 191 -2.66 5.22 15.01
C VAL A 191 -2.61 3.72 14.85
N PHE A 192 -2.55 3.00 15.96
CA PHE A 192 -2.66 1.55 15.97
C PHE A 192 -4.13 1.12 16.03
N PHE A 193 -4.43 -0.11 15.62
CA PHE A 193 -5.72 -0.73 15.89
C PHE A 193 -5.99 -0.72 17.40
N GLY A 194 -7.22 -0.30 17.76
CA GLY A 194 -7.63 -0.08 19.14
C GLY A 194 -7.38 1.35 19.66
N GLU A 195 -6.65 2.20 18.92
CA GLU A 195 -6.50 3.62 19.26
C GLU A 195 -7.54 4.51 18.59
N GLN A 196 -7.77 5.69 19.19
CA GLN A 196 -8.59 6.73 18.56
C GLN A 196 -7.79 7.44 17.47
N LEU A 197 -8.48 7.83 16.39
CA LEU A 197 -7.90 8.71 15.38
C LEU A 197 -7.56 10.09 15.99
N PRO A 198 -6.66 10.88 15.36
CA PRO A 198 -6.26 12.17 15.89
C PRO A 198 -7.44 13.14 15.96
N LYS A 199 -7.39 14.09 16.90
CA LYS A 199 -8.41 15.14 17.04
C LYS A 199 -8.67 15.89 15.72
N ALA A 200 -7.60 16.15 14.97
CA ALA A 200 -7.67 16.81 13.66
C ALA A 200 -8.60 16.08 12.67
N PHE A 201 -8.69 14.75 12.74
CA PHE A 201 -9.65 14.00 11.92
C PHE A 201 -11.09 14.38 12.27
N PHE A 202 -11.45 14.36 13.55
CA PHE A 202 -12.82 14.66 13.99
C PHE A 202 -13.19 16.12 13.80
N ASP A 203 -12.25 17.04 14.00
CA ASP A 203 -12.45 18.47 13.78
C ASP A 203 -12.74 18.80 12.30
N ASN A 204 -12.19 18.01 11.38
CA ASN A 204 -12.28 18.28 9.93
C ASN A 204 -13.20 17.31 9.18
N ARG A 205 -13.71 16.23 9.79
CA ARG A 205 -14.47 15.16 9.10
C ARG A 205 -15.66 15.64 8.27
N ASP A 206 -16.22 16.81 8.59
CA ASP A 206 -17.35 17.40 7.90
C ASP A 206 -16.95 18.24 6.66
N ALA A 207 -15.65 18.40 6.39
CA ALA A 207 -15.14 19.09 5.20
C ALA A 207 -15.75 18.60 3.87
N PRO A 208 -16.01 17.29 3.64
CA PRO A 208 -16.70 16.84 2.44
C PRO A 208 -18.09 17.45 2.24
N GLN A 209 -18.80 17.85 3.30
CA GLN A 209 -20.11 18.50 3.19
C GLN A 209 -20.01 19.87 2.50
N ALA A 210 -18.89 20.57 2.71
CA ALA A 210 -18.58 21.86 2.10
C ALA A 210 -17.87 21.72 0.75
N ALA A 211 -17.50 20.50 0.33
CA ALA A 211 -16.78 20.29 -0.91
C ALA A 211 -17.63 20.59 -2.15
N ASP A 212 -16.94 21.01 -3.21
CA ASP A 212 -17.51 21.19 -4.55
C ASP A 212 -17.11 20.02 -5.48
N LEU A 213 -16.15 19.21 -5.04
CA LEU A 213 -15.62 18.02 -5.68
C LEU A 213 -14.90 17.15 -4.63
N VAL A 214 -15.10 15.84 -4.68
CA VAL A 214 -14.33 14.87 -3.88
C VAL A 214 -13.48 14.00 -4.80
N ILE A 215 -12.21 13.83 -4.47
CA ILE A 215 -11.28 12.95 -5.20
C ILE A 215 -10.79 11.88 -4.23
N VAL A 216 -10.99 10.61 -4.57
CA VAL A 216 -10.53 9.44 -3.82
C VAL A 216 -9.46 8.73 -4.63
N LEU A 217 -8.28 8.54 -4.05
CA LEU A 217 -7.10 8.01 -4.72
C LEU A 217 -6.51 6.83 -3.94
N GLY A 218 -6.30 5.69 -4.62
CA GLY A 218 -5.43 4.63 -4.11
C GLY A 218 -5.80 4.06 -2.73
N THR A 219 -7.08 3.86 -2.44
CA THR A 219 -7.54 3.33 -1.14
C THR A 219 -8.60 2.26 -1.31
N SER A 220 -8.61 1.27 -0.40
CA SER A 220 -9.65 0.23 -0.34
C SER A 220 -10.95 0.69 0.32
N LEU A 221 -10.95 1.87 0.98
CA LEU A 221 -12.07 2.35 1.82
C LEU A 221 -12.64 1.28 2.78
N SER A 222 -11.77 0.48 3.38
CA SER A 222 -12.18 -0.63 4.27
C SER A 222 -12.10 -0.30 5.76
N VAL A 223 -11.45 0.80 6.13
CA VAL A 223 -11.20 1.17 7.53
C VAL A 223 -12.09 2.34 7.93
N GLN A 224 -12.95 2.13 8.92
CA GLN A 224 -13.77 3.17 9.52
C GLN A 224 -12.98 3.94 10.58
N PRO A 225 -13.28 5.23 10.83
CA PRO A 225 -14.34 6.05 10.20
C PRO A 225 -13.96 6.67 8.84
N PHE A 226 -12.72 6.48 8.36
CA PHE A 226 -12.23 7.12 7.12
C PHE A 226 -13.07 6.74 5.89
N ALA A 227 -13.44 5.47 5.77
CA ALA A 227 -14.21 4.93 4.66
C ALA A 227 -15.56 5.64 4.42
N HIS A 228 -16.12 6.29 5.45
CA HIS A 228 -17.40 7.00 5.34
C HIS A 228 -17.28 8.43 4.80
N LEU A 229 -16.07 9.03 4.82
CA LEU A 229 -15.88 10.42 4.41
C LEU A 229 -16.41 10.75 2.99
N PRO A 230 -16.21 9.90 1.95
CA PRO A 230 -16.74 10.20 0.62
C PRO A 230 -18.27 10.30 0.57
N SER A 231 -18.98 9.58 1.45
CA SER A 231 -20.44 9.59 1.50
C SER A 231 -21.00 10.86 2.14
N LEU A 232 -20.19 11.60 2.91
CA LEU A 232 -20.57 12.89 3.52
C LEU A 232 -20.66 14.03 2.49
N ALA A 233 -20.16 13.83 1.27
CA ALA A 233 -20.38 14.77 0.17
C ALA A 233 -21.88 14.94 -0.11
N ARG A 234 -22.33 16.18 -0.31
CA ARG A 234 -23.74 16.47 -0.62
C ARG A 234 -24.17 15.81 -1.94
N GLU A 235 -25.46 15.57 -2.08
CA GLU A 235 -26.04 15.12 -3.34
C GLU A 235 -25.70 16.10 -4.47
N GLY A 236 -25.40 15.58 -5.66
CA GLY A 236 -24.98 16.37 -6.82
C GLY A 236 -23.52 16.86 -6.77
N VAL A 237 -22.79 16.71 -5.66
CA VAL A 237 -21.33 16.94 -5.66
C VAL A 237 -20.65 15.77 -6.37
N PRO A 238 -19.88 16.01 -7.46
CA PRO A 238 -19.20 14.93 -8.15
C PRO A 238 -18.16 14.26 -7.23
N ARG A 239 -18.00 12.94 -7.38
CA ARG A 239 -16.95 12.17 -6.69
C ARG A 239 -16.15 11.41 -7.73
N ILE A 240 -14.84 11.47 -7.62
CA ILE A 240 -13.93 10.81 -8.56
C ILE A 240 -13.15 9.74 -7.82
N LEU A 241 -13.13 8.53 -8.36
CA LEU A 241 -12.27 7.45 -7.91
C LEU A 241 -11.14 7.25 -8.91
N ILE A 242 -9.88 7.32 -8.47
CA ILE A 242 -8.74 6.82 -9.23
C ILE A 242 -8.10 5.70 -8.40
N ASN A 243 -8.32 4.46 -8.83
CA ASN A 243 -7.93 3.29 -8.06
C ASN A 243 -7.85 2.05 -8.95
N LYS A 244 -7.16 1.00 -8.52
CA LYS A 244 -7.13 -0.27 -9.28
C LYS A 244 -8.49 -0.96 -9.31
N GLU A 245 -9.27 -0.81 -8.24
CA GLU A 245 -10.52 -1.52 -8.02
C GLU A 245 -11.62 -0.53 -7.61
N GLU A 246 -12.87 -0.90 -7.86
CA GLU A 246 -14.04 -0.19 -7.32
C GLU A 246 -14.15 -0.42 -5.81
N VAL A 247 -14.45 0.64 -5.06
CA VAL A 247 -14.43 0.63 -3.59
C VAL A 247 -15.54 1.49 -2.99
N GLY A 248 -16.00 1.10 -1.80
CA GLY A 248 -17.03 1.82 -1.07
C GLY A 248 -18.36 1.86 -1.82
N ASP A 249 -19.02 3.02 -1.81
CA ASP A 249 -20.25 3.30 -2.55
C ASP A 249 -20.00 4.13 -3.83
N LEU A 250 -18.76 4.25 -4.28
CA LEU A 250 -18.40 5.05 -5.46
C LEU A 250 -18.87 4.35 -6.74
N GLY A 251 -19.56 5.08 -7.61
CA GLY A 251 -20.24 4.53 -8.78
C GLY A 251 -21.76 4.37 -8.59
N SER A 252 -22.26 4.66 -7.39
CA SER A 252 -23.70 4.64 -7.07
C SER A 252 -24.42 5.97 -7.30
N ARG A 253 -23.69 7.10 -7.43
CA ARG A 253 -24.29 8.43 -7.73
C ARG A 253 -24.08 8.85 -9.18
N THR A 254 -25.02 9.62 -9.72
CA THR A 254 -25.07 9.98 -11.16
C THR A 254 -23.84 10.75 -11.65
N ASP A 255 -23.15 11.43 -10.72
CA ASP A 255 -21.97 12.24 -10.94
C ASP A 255 -20.67 11.58 -10.44
N ASP A 256 -20.72 10.30 -10.07
CA ASP A 256 -19.52 9.54 -9.76
C ASP A 256 -18.77 9.15 -11.04
N VAL A 257 -17.46 9.38 -11.06
CA VAL A 257 -16.58 9.00 -12.18
C VAL A 257 -15.47 8.12 -11.66
N MET A 258 -15.31 6.94 -12.29
CA MET A 258 -14.28 5.98 -11.92
C MET A 258 -13.22 5.89 -13.02
N ILE A 259 -11.96 6.08 -12.63
CA ILE A 259 -10.77 5.93 -13.46
C ILE A 259 -10.02 4.72 -12.91
N LEU A 260 -10.38 3.54 -13.40
CA LEU A 260 -9.81 2.29 -12.91
C LEU A 260 -8.44 2.01 -13.53
N GLY A 261 -7.46 1.68 -12.69
CA GLY A 261 -6.09 1.36 -13.10
C GLY A 261 -5.05 1.86 -12.10
N ASP A 262 -3.82 2.04 -12.60
CA ASP A 262 -2.74 2.64 -11.82
C ASP A 262 -3.05 4.11 -11.45
N CYS A 263 -2.72 4.51 -10.22
CA CYS A 263 -3.05 5.84 -9.70
C CYS A 263 -2.30 6.96 -10.44
N ASP A 264 -1.00 6.80 -10.68
CA ASP A 264 -0.19 7.83 -11.34
C ASP A 264 -0.62 7.98 -12.80
N GLU A 265 -0.92 6.88 -13.49
CA GLU A 265 -1.46 6.91 -14.85
C GLU A 265 -2.86 7.54 -14.92
N GLY A 266 -3.74 7.24 -13.96
CA GLY A 266 -5.06 7.86 -13.87
C GLY A 266 -4.99 9.36 -13.61
N VAL A 267 -4.09 9.79 -12.72
CA VAL A 267 -3.80 11.20 -12.44
C VAL A 267 -3.23 11.90 -13.67
N ARG A 268 -2.31 11.27 -14.40
CA ARG A 268 -1.78 11.78 -15.67
C ARG A 268 -2.86 12.01 -16.71
N LYS A 269 -3.78 11.06 -16.89
CA LYS A 269 -4.93 11.22 -17.80
C LYS A 269 -5.82 12.39 -17.41
N LEU A 270 -6.06 12.57 -16.11
CA LEU A 270 -6.80 13.72 -15.60
C LEU A 270 -6.05 15.03 -15.87
N ALA A 271 -4.75 15.07 -15.62
CA ALA A 271 -3.90 16.22 -15.90
C ALA A 271 -3.86 16.55 -17.40
N ASP A 272 -3.78 15.55 -18.29
CA ASP A 272 -3.83 15.73 -19.74
C ASP A 272 -5.16 16.42 -20.16
N ALA A 273 -6.30 15.97 -19.62
CA ALA A 273 -7.61 16.56 -19.92
C ALA A 273 -7.80 17.98 -19.35
N LEU A 274 -7.09 18.29 -18.26
CA LEU A 274 -7.03 19.62 -17.67
C LEU A 274 -6.04 20.55 -18.40
N GLY A 275 -5.12 19.99 -19.20
CA GLY A 275 -4.01 20.71 -19.80
C GLY A 275 -2.90 21.03 -18.80
N TRP A 276 -2.77 20.25 -17.72
CA TRP A 276 -1.79 20.45 -16.64
C TRP A 276 -0.64 19.45 -16.66
N ARG A 277 -0.49 18.67 -17.74
CA ARG A 277 0.48 17.57 -17.79
C ARG A 277 1.91 18.04 -17.58
N ASP A 278 2.32 19.05 -18.33
CA ASP A 278 3.70 19.55 -18.27
C ASP A 278 4.00 20.18 -16.91
N GLU A 279 3.08 20.98 -16.37
CA GLU A 279 3.20 21.57 -15.02
C GLU A 279 3.30 20.50 -13.93
N LEU A 280 2.51 19.42 -14.04
CA LEU A 280 2.54 18.32 -13.09
C LEU A 280 3.87 17.55 -13.13
N GLU A 281 4.38 17.24 -14.33
CA GLU A 281 5.64 16.52 -14.49
C GLU A 281 6.83 17.39 -14.06
N GLU A 282 6.76 18.71 -14.32
CA GLU A 282 7.76 19.67 -13.83
C GLU A 282 7.76 19.70 -12.30
N LEU A 283 6.61 19.93 -11.65
CA LEU A 283 6.50 19.95 -10.19
C LEU A 283 6.97 18.63 -9.56
N TRP A 284 6.59 17.49 -10.16
CA TRP A 284 7.08 16.19 -9.71
C TRP A 284 8.60 16.05 -9.85
N TYR A 285 9.19 16.51 -10.97
CA TYR A 285 10.63 16.49 -11.17
C TYR A 285 11.36 17.43 -10.19
N GLU A 286 10.81 18.60 -9.89
CA GLU A 286 11.41 19.51 -8.91
C GLU A 286 11.46 18.89 -7.52
N THR A 287 10.39 18.18 -7.14
CA THR A 287 10.21 17.63 -5.81
C THR A 287 10.87 16.26 -5.63
N THR A 288 11.10 15.52 -6.72
CA THR A 288 11.72 14.18 -6.67
C THR A 288 13.08 14.11 -7.33
N GLY A 289 13.26 14.74 -8.49
CA GLY A 289 14.50 14.74 -9.27
C GLY A 289 15.63 15.42 -8.52
N LYS A 290 15.43 16.66 -8.06
CA LYS A 290 16.44 17.39 -7.26
C LYS A 290 16.79 16.64 -5.96
N HIS A 291 15.81 15.99 -5.34
CA HIS A 291 16.02 15.22 -4.11
C HIS A 291 16.79 13.92 -4.35
N LYS A 292 16.51 13.19 -5.44
CA LYS A 292 17.27 12.01 -5.85
C LYS A 292 18.70 12.38 -6.24
N GLU A 293 18.89 13.48 -6.97
CA GLU A 293 20.21 14.01 -7.34
C GLU A 293 21.02 14.44 -6.11
N LYS A 294 20.38 15.15 -5.18
CA LYS A 294 20.99 15.56 -3.90
C LYS A 294 21.35 14.34 -3.04
N ALA A 295 20.46 13.37 -2.90
CA ALA A 295 20.74 12.15 -2.16
C ALA A 295 21.88 11.34 -2.78
N ALA A 296 21.94 11.25 -4.12
CA ALA A 296 23.05 10.62 -4.83
C ALA A 296 24.37 11.37 -4.59
N ALA A 297 24.34 12.70 -4.63
CA ALA A 297 25.52 13.53 -4.34
C ALA A 297 26.00 13.41 -2.88
N GLU A 298 25.08 13.34 -1.91
CA GLU A 298 25.42 13.13 -0.49
C GLU A 298 26.02 11.74 -0.23
N VAL A 299 25.50 10.71 -0.90
CA VAL A 299 26.08 9.36 -0.84
C VAL A 299 27.49 9.35 -1.45
N GLU A 300 27.69 10.06 -2.57
CA GLU A 300 28.98 10.14 -3.24
C GLU A 300 30.01 10.92 -2.42
N GLU A 301 29.62 12.04 -1.79
CA GLU A 301 30.48 12.80 -0.88
C GLU A 301 30.82 11.98 0.37
N LYS A 302 29.86 11.26 0.95
CA LYS A 302 30.14 10.33 2.05
C LYS A 302 31.13 9.24 1.64
N LYS A 303 30.97 8.66 0.44
CA LYS A 303 31.93 7.68 -0.09
C LYS A 303 33.34 8.26 -0.29
N LYS A 304 33.44 9.51 -0.76
CA LYS A 304 34.74 10.20 -0.90
C LYS A 304 35.40 10.52 0.45
N ALA A 305 34.60 10.76 1.49
CA ALA A 305 35.06 11.04 2.84
C ALA A 305 35.47 9.77 3.62
N MET A 306 35.01 8.59 3.20
CA MET A 306 35.37 7.30 3.80
C MET A 306 36.77 6.85 3.36
N THR A 307 37.51 6.28 4.31
CA THR A 307 38.77 5.60 4.03
C THR A 307 38.55 4.31 3.24
N LYS A 308 39.62 3.81 2.62
CA LYS A 308 39.57 2.59 1.81
C LYS A 308 39.13 1.36 2.62
N ASP A 309 39.47 1.32 3.91
CA ASP A 309 39.10 0.23 4.82
C ASP A 309 37.62 0.36 5.24
N GLU A 310 37.13 1.57 5.54
CA GLU A 310 35.70 1.82 5.83
C GLU A 310 34.80 1.50 4.63
N LEU A 311 35.25 1.81 3.40
CA LEU A 311 34.55 1.45 2.18
C LEU A 311 34.50 -0.08 2.00
N LEU A 312 35.61 -0.76 2.29
CA LEU A 312 35.68 -2.23 2.23
C LEU A 312 34.75 -2.86 3.26
N GLU A 313 34.73 -2.35 4.49
CA GLU A 313 33.84 -2.82 5.54
C GLU A 313 32.37 -2.57 5.22
N ALA A 314 32.02 -1.41 4.64
CA ALA A 314 30.66 -1.12 4.19
C ALA A 314 30.22 -2.04 3.04
N GLU A 315 31.10 -2.33 2.09
CA GLU A 315 30.84 -3.27 0.98
C GLU A 315 30.68 -4.70 1.51
N VAL A 316 31.56 -5.13 2.43
CA VAL A 316 31.48 -6.43 3.10
C VAL A 316 30.19 -6.54 3.91
N ALA A 317 29.81 -5.53 4.68
CA ALA A 317 28.56 -5.52 5.44
C ALA A 317 27.33 -5.60 4.53
N LYS A 318 27.33 -4.89 3.40
CA LYS A 318 26.27 -4.94 2.40
C LYS A 318 26.16 -6.34 1.77
N LEU A 319 27.26 -6.89 1.29
CA LEU A 319 27.30 -8.24 0.72
C LEU A 319 26.91 -9.31 1.74
N THR A 320 27.32 -9.15 3.01
CA THR A 320 26.93 -10.05 4.09
C THR A 320 25.43 -10.00 4.33
N ALA A 321 24.83 -8.80 4.34
CA ALA A 321 23.38 -8.66 4.47
C ALA A 321 22.60 -9.25 3.28
N GLU A 322 23.10 -9.09 2.05
CA GLU A 322 22.50 -9.68 0.84
C GLU A 322 22.61 -11.21 0.85
N VAL A 323 23.75 -11.75 1.27
CA VAL A 323 23.99 -13.19 1.42
C VAL A 323 23.11 -13.76 2.53
N ASP A 324 23.01 -13.10 3.69
CA ASP A 324 22.14 -13.52 4.79
C ASP A 324 20.67 -13.50 4.39
N SER A 325 20.25 -12.50 3.61
CA SER A 325 18.90 -12.43 3.04
C SER A 325 18.64 -13.61 2.09
N THR A 326 19.59 -13.90 1.20
CA THR A 326 19.48 -15.01 0.23
C THR A 326 19.49 -16.38 0.91
N LEU A 327 20.33 -16.56 1.93
CA LEU A 327 20.43 -17.78 2.72
C LEU A 327 19.19 -17.99 3.61
N LYS A 328 18.58 -16.91 4.11
CA LYS A 328 17.30 -16.98 4.82
C LYS A 328 16.17 -17.35 3.88
N LEU A 329 16.07 -16.71 2.72
CA LEU A 329 15.06 -17.05 1.71
C LEU A 329 15.12 -18.53 1.27
N THR A 330 16.33 -19.08 1.14
CA THR A 330 16.50 -20.51 0.81
C THR A 330 16.14 -21.43 1.97
N LYS A 331 16.50 -21.08 3.21
CA LYS A 331 16.09 -21.86 4.40
C LYS A 331 14.59 -21.78 4.65
N ASP A 332 13.98 -20.61 4.52
CA ASP A 332 12.54 -20.40 4.69
C ASP A 332 11.76 -21.17 3.61
N HIS A 333 12.30 -21.25 2.38
CA HIS A 333 11.76 -22.08 1.31
C HIS A 333 11.87 -23.58 1.62
N GLU A 334 13.03 -24.05 2.11
CA GLU A 334 13.21 -25.44 2.53
C GLU A 334 12.30 -25.83 3.70
N GLU A 335 12.16 -24.96 4.70
CA GLU A 335 11.27 -25.17 5.85
C GLU A 335 9.80 -25.17 5.41
N TRP A 336 9.41 -24.29 4.49
CA TRP A 336 8.06 -24.27 3.90
C TRP A 336 7.75 -25.56 3.13
N VAL A 337 8.67 -26.03 2.28
CA VAL A 337 8.53 -27.31 1.54
C VAL A 337 8.40 -28.47 2.52
N ASN A 338 9.23 -28.50 3.56
CA ASN A 338 9.17 -29.55 4.58
C ASN A 338 7.88 -29.52 5.42
N LYS A 339 7.33 -28.34 5.70
CA LYS A 339 6.03 -28.18 6.38
C LYS A 339 4.85 -28.56 5.49
N GLY A 340 4.95 -28.32 4.17
CA GLY A 340 3.95 -28.69 3.16
C GLY A 340 3.88 -30.19 2.89
N LEU A 341 5.02 -30.90 2.92
CA LEU A 341 5.09 -32.35 2.77
C LEU A 341 4.65 -33.13 4.02
N GLY A 342 4.48 -32.47 5.17
CA GLY A 342 4.07 -33.07 6.44
C GLY A 342 2.56 -33.32 6.62
N LYS A 343 1.71 -33.00 5.63
CA LYS A 343 0.25 -33.21 5.71
C LYS A 343 -0.30 -33.97 4.50
N SER A 344 -0.27 -35.30 4.58
CA SER A 344 -1.28 -36.16 3.93
C SER A 344 -1.48 -37.47 4.71
N PRO A 345 -2.73 -37.85 5.06
CA PRO A 345 -3.00 -39.05 5.82
C PRO A 345 -3.17 -40.29 4.92
N GLY A 346 -2.40 -41.34 5.22
CA GLY A 346 -2.81 -42.74 5.12
C GLY A 346 -2.81 -43.42 3.74
N LEU A 347 -1.78 -44.24 3.50
CA LEU A 347 -1.91 -45.48 2.70
C LEU A 347 -1.19 -46.63 3.40
N LYS A 348 -1.92 -47.74 3.49
CA LYS A 348 -1.68 -48.94 4.33
C LYS A 348 -0.45 -49.75 3.90
N GLU A 349 0.21 -50.33 4.91
CA GLU A 349 1.25 -51.35 4.80
C GLU A 349 0.81 -52.57 3.97
N ARG A 350 1.77 -53.17 3.25
CA ARG A 350 1.70 -54.58 2.79
C ARG A 350 2.98 -55.33 3.19
N PRO A 351 2.87 -56.65 3.44
CA PRO A 351 3.83 -57.41 4.26
C PRO A 351 5.03 -57.95 3.47
N PRO A 352 6.09 -58.47 4.14
CA PRO A 352 7.42 -58.65 3.55
C PRO A 352 7.67 -60.08 3.03
N THR A 353 8.65 -60.24 2.13
CA THR A 353 9.70 -61.29 2.02
C THR A 353 10.23 -61.42 0.57
N PRO A 354 11.39 -62.07 0.28
CA PRO A 354 12.67 -62.09 1.01
C PRO A 354 13.93 -61.87 0.10
N ALA A 355 15.04 -61.54 0.77
CA ALA A 355 16.48 -61.70 0.48
C ALA A 355 17.10 -61.72 -0.95
N ALA A 356 18.23 -61.00 -1.02
CA ALA A 356 19.14 -60.72 -2.15
C ALA A 356 19.81 -61.94 -2.83
N PRO A 357 20.56 -61.69 -3.93
CA PRO A 357 22.00 -61.62 -3.73
C PRO A 357 22.75 -60.51 -4.49
N LYS A 358 23.95 -60.24 -3.96
CA LYS A 358 25.02 -59.33 -4.40
C LYS A 358 25.56 -59.71 -5.79
N ASN A 359 26.09 -58.72 -6.54
CA ASN A 359 27.43 -58.76 -7.13
C ASN A 359 27.82 -57.47 -7.88
N HIS A 360 29.06 -57.01 -7.60
CA HIS A 360 30.11 -56.50 -8.51
C HIS A 360 29.71 -55.66 -9.74
N SER A 361 30.17 -54.41 -9.91
CA SER A 361 31.53 -53.93 -10.22
C SER A 361 31.54 -53.31 -11.62
N ILE A 362 31.95 -52.03 -11.72
CA ILE A 362 32.80 -51.38 -12.77
C ILE A 362 32.48 -51.74 -14.23
N THR A 363 32.09 -50.83 -15.13
CA THR A 363 33.02 -49.92 -15.87
C THR A 363 32.26 -48.80 -16.59
N THR A 364 32.99 -47.70 -16.75
CA THR A 364 32.79 -46.60 -17.71
C THR A 364 32.79 -47.07 -19.17
N GLU A 365 31.88 -46.53 -19.99
CA GLU A 365 32.17 -46.26 -21.40
C GLU A 365 31.32 -45.10 -21.94
N LYS A 366 31.98 -44.26 -22.74
CA LYS A 366 31.48 -43.03 -23.36
C LYS A 366 30.54 -43.36 -24.52
N VAL A 367 29.48 -42.58 -24.71
CA VAL A 367 28.84 -42.41 -26.03
C VAL A 367 28.53 -40.92 -26.25
N GLU A 368 28.72 -40.53 -27.49
CA GLU A 368 28.97 -39.19 -28.04
C GLU A 368 27.70 -38.34 -28.23
N ASN A 369 27.95 -37.05 -28.45
CA ASN A 369 26.99 -36.00 -28.81
C ASN A 369 26.15 -36.35 -30.05
N GLU A 370 24.83 -36.27 -29.94
CA GLU A 370 23.93 -35.97 -31.07
C GLU A 370 22.90 -34.89 -30.72
N LYS A 371 22.50 -34.17 -31.77
CA LYS A 371 21.84 -32.86 -31.86
C LYS A 371 20.46 -32.73 -31.19
N PRO A 372 20.00 -31.50 -30.88
CA PRO A 372 18.70 -31.25 -30.24
C PRO A 372 17.53 -31.50 -31.21
N ALA A 373 16.55 -32.28 -30.76
CA ALA A 373 15.28 -32.50 -31.45
C ALA A 373 14.29 -31.35 -31.19
N GLN A 374 13.55 -30.98 -32.23
CA GLN A 374 12.62 -29.85 -32.33
C GLN A 374 11.40 -29.95 -31.41
N GLU A 375 10.94 -28.78 -30.96
CA GLU A 375 9.68 -28.56 -30.23
C GLU A 375 8.44 -28.97 -31.05
N PRO A 376 7.48 -29.69 -30.46
CA PRO A 376 6.19 -29.94 -31.12
C PRO A 376 5.25 -28.74 -30.93
N LYS A 377 4.86 -28.14 -32.05
CA LYS A 377 3.73 -27.20 -32.17
C LYS A 377 2.41 -27.93 -31.86
N VAL A 378 1.58 -27.37 -31.00
CA VAL A 378 0.19 -27.80 -30.82
C VAL A 378 -0.73 -26.75 -31.42
N ASP A 379 -1.54 -27.19 -32.37
CA ASP A 379 -2.50 -26.41 -33.15
C ASP A 379 -3.86 -26.34 -32.44
N THR A 380 -4.49 -25.18 -32.54
CA THR A 380 -5.74 -24.81 -31.89
C THR A 380 -6.93 -25.10 -32.81
N ASN A 381 -7.79 -26.09 -32.46
CA ASN A 381 -9.27 -26.04 -32.56
C ASN A 381 -9.93 -27.42 -32.44
N THR A 382 -11.13 -27.43 -31.84
CA THR A 382 -12.14 -28.52 -31.69
C THR A 382 -11.83 -29.52 -30.56
N ILE A 383 -12.63 -29.69 -29.49
CA ILE A 383 -14.04 -30.15 -29.36
C ILE A 383 -14.50 -29.72 -27.93
N LEU A 384 -15.51 -28.86 -27.75
CA LEU A 384 -16.96 -29.10 -27.57
C LEU A 384 -17.40 -29.97 -26.35
N ASP A 385 -18.18 -29.29 -25.50
CA ASP A 385 -19.22 -29.76 -24.57
C ASP A 385 -18.88 -30.62 -23.34
N LEU A 386 -19.25 -30.11 -22.15
CA LEU A 386 -20.12 -30.78 -21.17
C LEU A 386 -20.46 -29.84 -19.98
N THR A 387 -21.64 -29.23 -20.07
CA THR A 387 -22.66 -28.96 -19.02
C THR A 387 -22.25 -28.68 -17.56
N LEU A 388 -22.48 -27.43 -17.14
CA LEU A 388 -22.64 -27.00 -15.73
C LEU A 388 -24.13 -26.79 -15.40
N PRO A 389 -24.62 -27.20 -14.21
CA PRO A 389 -26.02 -27.01 -13.80
C PRO A 389 -26.31 -25.62 -13.20
N GLN A 390 -27.45 -25.06 -13.59
CA GLN A 390 -28.05 -23.83 -13.06
C GLN A 390 -28.81 -24.10 -11.76
N ASN A 391 -28.66 -23.25 -10.74
CA ASN A 391 -29.59 -23.14 -9.62
C ASN A 391 -30.32 -21.79 -9.68
N LYS A 392 -31.66 -21.85 -9.77
CA LYS A 392 -32.60 -20.74 -9.63
C LYS A 392 -32.86 -20.45 -8.14
N PRO A 393 -33.25 -19.21 -7.77
CA PRO A 393 -33.78 -18.89 -6.45
C PRO A 393 -35.31 -19.09 -6.41
N ASP A 394 -35.80 -19.79 -5.38
CA ASP A 394 -37.22 -19.91 -5.07
C ASP A 394 -37.67 -18.78 -4.13
N SER A 395 -38.78 -18.16 -4.53
CA SER A 395 -39.63 -17.28 -3.74
C SER A 395 -40.60 -18.09 -2.87
N GLU A 396 -40.78 -17.69 -1.61
CA GLU A 396 -42.09 -17.34 -0.99
C GLU A 396 -42.05 -17.37 0.54
N SER A 397 -42.62 -16.32 1.13
CA SER A 397 -42.98 -16.15 2.55
C SER A 397 -44.03 -17.16 3.05
N PRO A 398 -44.18 -17.33 4.38
CA PRO A 398 -45.48 -16.94 4.95
C PRO A 398 -45.48 -16.34 6.38
N LYS A 399 -46.40 -15.39 6.53
CA LYS A 399 -47.26 -14.95 7.66
C LYS A 399 -47.06 -15.51 9.10
N SER A 400 -47.03 -14.53 10.02
CA SER A 400 -47.61 -14.43 11.38
C SER A 400 -48.23 -15.66 12.07
N HIS A 401 -47.87 -15.88 13.34
CA HIS A 401 -48.82 -16.01 14.46
C HIS A 401 -48.10 -15.96 15.83
N ILE A 402 -48.68 -15.14 16.73
CA ILE A 402 -48.48 -14.99 18.20
C ILE A 402 -47.29 -14.14 18.64
#